data_AF-A0A5N6KJQ7-F1
#
_entry.id   AF-A0A5N6KJQ7-F1
#
_cell.length_a   1.000
_cell.length_b   1.000
_cell.length_c   1.000
_cell.angle_alpha   90.00
_cell.angle_beta   90.00
_cell.angle_gamma   90.00
#
_symmetry.space_group_name_H-M   'P 1'
#
loop_
_entity.id
_entity.type
_entity.pdbx_description
1 polymer ?
#
loop_
_entity_poly.entity_id
_entity_poly.type
_entity_poly.pdbx_seq_one_letter_code
_entity_poly.pdbx_strand_id
1 'polypeptide(L)'
;MMMMRGWPAHKVVVGMVTNPGNGNGWVPFEILREVLLNLKLRYPTFGGVMGWEYFNSLPGDRERPWEWAAWMTKILDKLPAAAHSITSASTSAVVEKQKPLVSSNVDDDLTGDAPLPSEFEYHSEGVVED
;
A
#
# COMPACT_ATOMS: atom_id res chain seq x y z
N MET A 1 -5.46 6.45 -18.72
CA MET A 1 -5.31 7.86 -18.33
C MET A 1 -3.96 8.15 -17.67
N MET A 2 -3.63 7.61 -16.48
CA MET A 2 -2.35 7.94 -15.80
C MET A 2 -1.09 7.68 -16.65
N MET A 3 -0.99 6.51 -17.24
CA MET A 3 0.15 6.14 -18.09
C MET A 3 0.30 7.04 -19.33
N MET A 4 -0.82 7.42 -19.94
CA MET A 4 -0.83 8.33 -21.10
C MET A 4 -0.42 9.76 -20.72
N ARG A 5 -0.54 10.11 -19.43
CA ARG A 5 -0.10 11.40 -18.88
C ARG A 5 1.35 11.38 -18.39
N GLY A 6 2.10 10.31 -18.66
CA GLY A 6 3.54 10.22 -18.38
C GLY A 6 3.91 9.65 -17.00
N TRP A 7 2.94 9.18 -16.20
CA TRP A 7 3.24 8.52 -14.93
C TRP A 7 3.82 7.13 -15.18
N PRO A 8 5.00 6.76 -14.62
CA PRO A 8 5.55 5.42 -14.76
C PRO A 8 4.68 4.37 -14.04
N ALA A 9 4.47 3.19 -14.64
CA ALA A 9 3.52 2.21 -14.13
C ALA A 9 3.88 1.72 -12.74
N HIS A 10 5.17 1.46 -12.50
CA HIS A 10 5.70 1.00 -11.21
C HIS A 10 5.55 2.01 -10.07
N LYS A 11 5.13 3.24 -10.36
CA LYS A 11 4.80 4.26 -9.35
C LYS A 11 3.30 4.44 -9.15
N VAL A 12 2.47 3.69 -9.86
CA VAL A 12 1.00 3.80 -9.79
C VAL A 12 0.43 2.56 -9.11
N VAL A 13 -0.21 2.78 -7.97
CA VAL A 13 -0.96 1.76 -7.21
C VAL A 13 -2.46 1.98 -7.44
N VAL A 14 -3.20 0.90 -7.67
CA VAL A 14 -4.67 0.97 -7.83
C VAL A 14 -5.32 0.94 -6.46
N GLY A 15 -5.82 2.08 -6.00
CA GLY A 15 -6.63 2.19 -4.79
C GLY A 15 -8.08 1.75 -5.03
N MET A 16 -8.65 1.00 -4.10
CA MET A 16 -10.04 0.54 -4.14
C MET A 16 -10.63 0.42 -2.73
N VAL A 17 -11.96 0.52 -2.62
CA VAL A 17 -12.65 0.20 -1.36
C VAL A 17 -12.83 -1.31 -1.20
N THR A 18 -12.57 -1.84 -0.01
CA THR A 18 -12.62 -3.28 0.28
C THR A 18 -14.02 -3.77 0.66
N ASN A 19 -14.89 -2.84 1.05
CA ASN A 19 -16.27 -3.08 1.44
C ASN A 19 -17.14 -1.93 0.90
N PRO A 20 -18.34 -2.19 0.33
CA PRO A 20 -19.23 -1.13 -0.15
C PRO A 20 -19.67 -0.15 0.94
N GLY A 21 -19.61 -0.54 2.22
CA GLY A 21 -19.85 0.36 3.34
C GLY A 21 -18.75 1.41 3.57
N ASN A 22 -17.56 1.24 2.98
CA ASN A 22 -16.42 2.16 3.18
C ASN A 22 -16.43 3.34 2.20
N GLY A 23 -17.33 3.33 1.21
CA GLY A 23 -17.47 4.41 0.23
C GLY A 23 -18.04 3.94 -1.10
N ASN A 24 -18.33 4.91 -1.96
CA ASN A 24 -18.81 4.64 -3.31
C ASN A 24 -17.70 4.03 -4.19
N GLY A 25 -18.11 3.28 -5.21
CA GLY A 25 -17.18 2.71 -6.20
C GLY A 25 -16.61 1.35 -5.84
N TRP A 26 -17.23 0.62 -4.91
CA TRP A 26 -16.92 -0.79 -4.69
C TRP A 26 -17.24 -1.62 -5.94
N VAL A 27 -16.37 -2.58 -6.25
CA VAL A 27 -16.47 -3.43 -7.43
C VAL A 27 -16.53 -4.90 -7.00
N PRO A 28 -17.48 -5.70 -7.54
CA PRO A 28 -17.53 -7.13 -7.29
C PRO A 28 -16.24 -7.86 -7.67
N PHE A 29 -15.88 -8.90 -6.90
CA PHE A 29 -14.62 -9.63 -7.03
C PHE A 29 -14.43 -10.27 -8.42
N GLU A 30 -15.50 -10.76 -9.04
CA GLU A 30 -15.48 -11.37 -10.38
C GLU A 30 -15.04 -10.35 -11.44
N ILE A 31 -15.57 -9.14 -11.36
CA ILE A 31 -15.24 -8.04 -12.29
C ILE A 31 -13.83 -7.52 -11.99
N LEU A 32 -13.52 -7.31 -10.71
CA LEU A 32 -12.23 -6.81 -10.26
C LEU A 32 -11.08 -7.72 -10.72
N ARG A 33 -11.28 -9.04 -10.64
CA ARG A 33 -10.31 -10.04 -11.10
C ARG A 33 -9.93 -9.83 -12.57
N GLU A 34 -10.92 -9.74 -13.44
CA GLU A 34 -10.68 -9.57 -14.88
C GLU A 34 -9.98 -8.24 -15.18
N VAL A 35 -10.36 -7.16 -14.50
CA VAL A 35 -9.72 -5.86 -14.65
C VAL A 35 -8.25 -5.90 -14.22
N LEU A 36 -7.94 -6.49 -13.06
CA LEU A 36 -6.56 -6.58 -12.56
C LEU A 36 -5.68 -7.46 -13.45
N LEU A 37 -6.21 -8.56 -13.98
CA LEU A 37 -5.49 -9.40 -14.95
C LEU A 37 -5.18 -8.63 -16.23
N ASN A 38 -6.15 -7.91 -16.79
CA ASN A 38 -5.95 -7.07 -17.97
C ASN A 38 -4.95 -5.93 -17.71
N LEU A 39 -5.01 -5.31 -16.53
CA LEU A 39 -4.06 -4.26 -16.14
C LEU A 39 -2.63 -4.82 -16.07
N LYS A 40 -2.45 -5.98 -15.44
CA LYS A 40 -1.14 -6.64 -15.34
C LYS A 40 -0.61 -7.06 -16.71
N LEU A 41 -1.47 -7.56 -17.61
CA LEU A 41 -1.06 -7.91 -18.98
C LEU A 41 -0.59 -6.68 -19.77
N ARG A 42 -1.27 -5.54 -19.61
CA ARG A 42 -0.94 -4.31 -20.34
C ARG A 42 0.23 -3.53 -19.73
N TYR A 43 0.35 -3.54 -18.40
CA TYR A 43 1.38 -2.84 -17.65
C TYR A 43 2.01 -3.79 -16.62
N PRO A 44 2.89 -4.71 -17.03
CA PRO A 44 3.43 -5.77 -16.15
C PRO A 44 4.14 -5.28 -14.90
N THR A 45 4.61 -4.04 -14.91
CA THR A 45 5.35 -3.41 -13.82
C THR A 45 4.51 -2.46 -12.99
N PHE A 46 3.17 -2.44 -13.12
CA PHE A 46 2.35 -1.52 -12.32
C PHE A 46 2.56 -1.73 -10.81
N GLY A 47 2.48 -0.65 -10.02
CA GLY A 47 2.91 -0.62 -8.63
C GLY A 47 2.12 -1.52 -7.66
N GLY A 48 1.00 -2.08 -8.08
CA GLY A 48 0.18 -2.99 -7.27
C GLY A 48 -1.18 -2.40 -6.90
N VAL A 49 -1.74 -2.85 -5.78
CA VAL A 49 -3.08 -2.49 -5.30
C VAL A 49 -3.05 -2.01 -3.85
N MET A 50 -4.02 -1.18 -3.48
CA MET A 50 -4.26 -0.71 -2.12
C MET A 50 -5.75 -0.84 -1.80
N GLY A 51 -6.06 -1.32 -0.59
CA GLY A 51 -7.44 -1.50 -0.12
C GLY A 51 -7.79 -0.54 1.02
N TRP A 52 -8.88 0.23 0.85
CA TRP A 52 -9.50 1.05 1.87
C TRP A 52 -10.76 0.35 2.42
N GLU A 53 -10.76 -0.26 3.59
CA GLU A 53 -9.72 -0.36 4.63
C GLU A 53 -9.69 -1.79 5.19
N TYR A 54 -8.77 -2.08 6.11
CA TYR A 54 -8.51 -3.46 6.55
C TYR A 54 -9.69 -4.10 7.29
N PHE A 55 -10.15 -3.52 8.40
CA PHE A 55 -10.85 -4.25 9.47
C PHE A 55 -12.18 -4.91 9.09
N ASN A 56 -12.85 -4.46 8.02
CA ASN A 56 -14.12 -4.98 7.54
C ASN A 56 -14.06 -5.44 6.06
N SER A 57 -12.86 -5.77 5.59
CA SER A 57 -12.64 -6.16 4.19
C SER A 57 -13.41 -7.43 3.83
N LEU A 58 -14.16 -7.39 2.74
CA LEU A 58 -14.77 -8.59 2.16
C LEU A 58 -13.68 -9.49 1.53
N PRO A 59 -13.90 -10.81 1.40
CA PRO A 59 -15.15 -11.54 1.68
C PRO A 59 -15.37 -11.92 3.14
N GLY A 60 -14.36 -11.89 4.01
CA GLY A 60 -14.52 -12.37 5.39
C GLY A 60 -14.95 -11.31 6.41
N ASP A 61 -15.08 -10.04 6.01
CA ASP A 61 -15.53 -8.93 6.86
C ASP A 61 -14.72 -8.88 8.18
N ARG A 62 -15.34 -8.51 9.29
CA ARG A 62 -14.67 -8.33 10.60
C ARG A 62 -14.09 -9.60 11.21
N GLU A 63 -14.71 -10.76 10.96
CA GLU A 63 -14.18 -12.03 11.49
C GLU A 63 -12.86 -12.40 10.80
N ARG A 64 -12.80 -12.03 9.53
CA ARG A 64 -11.92 -12.59 8.54
C ARG A 64 -11.54 -11.46 7.53
N PRO A 65 -10.82 -10.39 7.95
CA PRO A 65 -10.48 -9.25 7.05
C PRO A 65 -9.27 -9.49 6.12
N TRP A 66 -8.21 -10.15 6.61
CA TRP A 66 -7.07 -10.69 5.83
C TRP A 66 -7.35 -11.52 4.53
N GLU A 67 -8.58 -11.98 4.25
CA GLU A 67 -8.92 -12.80 3.07
C GLU A 67 -8.90 -11.96 1.82
N TRP A 68 -9.21 -10.66 1.97
CA TRP A 68 -9.05 -9.69 0.89
C TRP A 68 -7.61 -9.70 0.38
N ALA A 69 -6.64 -9.57 1.28
CA ALA A 69 -5.22 -9.57 0.92
C ALA A 69 -4.80 -10.91 0.32
N ALA A 70 -5.23 -12.03 0.91
CA ALA A 70 -4.97 -13.36 0.37
C ALA A 70 -5.54 -13.56 -1.05
N TRP A 71 -6.72 -12.99 -1.33
CA TRP A 71 -7.33 -13.02 -2.65
C TRP A 71 -6.57 -12.15 -3.66
N MET A 72 -6.15 -10.94 -3.27
CA MET A 72 -5.33 -10.06 -4.12
C MET A 72 -3.99 -10.73 -4.48
N THR A 73 -3.30 -11.33 -3.51
CA THR A 73 -2.05 -12.07 -3.76
C THR A 73 -2.27 -13.20 -4.75
N LYS A 74 -3.33 -14.00 -4.62
CA LYS A 74 -3.62 -15.10 -5.57
C LYS A 74 -3.85 -14.63 -7.01
N ILE A 75 -4.32 -13.40 -7.22
CA ILE A 75 -4.53 -12.85 -8.57
C ILE A 75 -3.25 -12.23 -9.09
N LEU A 76 -2.53 -11.51 -8.24
CA LEU A 76 -1.31 -10.81 -8.62
C LEU A 76 -0.11 -11.74 -8.75
N ASP A 77 -0.05 -12.88 -8.07
CA ASP A 77 1.07 -13.84 -8.20
C ASP A 77 1.02 -14.65 -9.50
N LYS A 78 -0.17 -14.85 -10.08
CA LYS A 78 -0.38 -15.85 -11.15
C LYS A 78 0.20 -15.51 -12.53
N LEU A 79 1.08 -14.51 -12.65
CA LEU A 79 1.71 -14.11 -13.90
C LEU A 79 3.16 -13.70 -13.64
N PRO A 80 4.12 -14.09 -14.51
CA PRO A 80 5.54 -13.87 -14.26
C PRO A 80 5.79 -12.38 -14.01
N ALA A 81 6.37 -12.06 -12.85
CA ALA A 81 6.95 -10.75 -12.64
C ALA A 81 7.97 -10.55 -13.75
N ALA A 82 7.82 -9.50 -14.56
CA ALA A 82 8.86 -9.11 -15.50
C ALA A 82 10.16 -9.03 -14.70
N ALA A 83 11.11 -9.91 -15.02
CA ALA A 83 12.37 -10.03 -14.33
C ALA A 83 13.03 -8.65 -14.37
N HIS A 84 13.00 -7.94 -13.25
CA HIS A 84 13.91 -6.85 -13.04
C HIS A 84 15.25 -7.54 -12.85
N SER A 85 15.98 -7.73 -13.94
CA SER A 85 17.41 -8.01 -13.90
C SER A 85 18.06 -6.81 -13.23
N ILE A 86 18.08 -6.86 -11.89
CA ILE A 86 19.02 -6.10 -11.11
C ILE A 86 20.36 -6.72 -11.48
N THR A 87 21.05 -6.09 -12.42
CA THR A 87 22.48 -6.35 -12.61
C THR A 87 23.15 -5.89 -11.33
N SER A 88 23.21 -6.79 -10.34
CA SER A 88 24.02 -6.61 -9.14
C SER A 88 25.47 -6.52 -9.60
N ALA A 89 25.96 -5.29 -9.74
CA ALA A 89 27.39 -5.05 -9.81
C ALA A 89 28.02 -5.65 -8.56
N SER A 90 28.92 -6.60 -8.79
CA SER A 90 29.63 -7.36 -7.76
C SER A 90 30.49 -6.43 -6.90
N THR A 91 30.00 -6.08 -5.72
CA THR A 91 30.84 -5.71 -4.59
C THR A 91 30.75 -6.84 -3.58
N SER A 92 31.85 -7.57 -3.42
CA SER A 92 32.03 -8.60 -2.39
C SER A 92 31.77 -7.99 -1.01
N ALA A 93 30.58 -8.23 -0.47
CA ALA A 93 30.23 -7.85 0.89
C ALA A 93 30.29 -9.10 1.77
N VAL A 94 31.17 -9.03 2.76
CA VAL A 94 31.32 -9.97 3.86
C VAL A 94 29.95 -10.25 4.48
N VAL A 95 29.59 -11.52 4.61
CA VAL A 95 28.37 -11.96 5.30
C VAL A 95 28.56 -11.73 6.80
N GLU A 96 28.21 -10.54 7.25
CA GLU A 96 27.97 -10.27 8.67
C GLU A 96 26.52 -10.64 8.96
N LYS A 97 26.30 -11.58 9.88
CA LYS A 97 24.97 -11.97 10.37
C LYS A 97 24.24 -10.70 10.83
N GLN A 98 23.28 -10.23 10.03
CA GLN A 98 22.38 -9.15 10.44
C GLN A 98 21.65 -9.60 11.71
N LYS A 99 21.90 -8.90 12.82
CA LYS A 99 21.03 -8.93 13.99
C LYS A 99 19.64 -8.43 13.58
N PRO A 100 18.56 -9.01 14.13
CA PRO A 100 17.21 -8.51 13.88
C PRO A 100 17.14 -7.05 14.33
N LEU A 101 16.59 -6.19 13.45
CA LEU A 101 16.54 -4.74 13.63
C LEU A 101 15.62 -4.28 14.77
N VAL A 102 14.76 -5.18 15.28
CA VAL A 102 13.85 -4.90 16.39
C VAL A 102 13.64 -6.20 17.16
N SER A 103 13.99 -6.23 18.44
CA SER A 103 13.88 -7.41 19.33
C SER A 103 12.72 -7.33 20.33
N SER A 104 12.00 -6.21 20.36
CA SER A 104 10.89 -5.95 21.29
C SER A 104 9.90 -4.98 20.66
N ASN A 105 8.63 -5.01 21.09
CA ASN A 105 7.67 -3.98 20.69
C ASN A 105 8.11 -2.66 21.31
N VAL A 106 8.13 -1.59 20.51
CA VAL A 106 8.54 -0.25 20.97
C VAL A 106 7.59 0.30 22.05
N ASP A 107 6.37 -0.22 22.10
CA ASP A 107 5.36 0.07 23.13
C ASP A 107 5.71 -0.49 24.52
N ASP A 108 6.51 -1.57 24.61
CA ASP A 108 6.81 -2.19 25.91
C ASP A 108 7.69 -1.28 26.80
N ASP A 109 8.42 -0.32 26.19
CA ASP A 109 9.25 0.67 26.88
C ASP A 109 8.52 2.00 27.17
N LEU A 110 7.28 2.17 26.67
CA LEU A 110 6.49 3.37 26.91
C LEU A 110 5.74 3.25 28.24
N THR A 111 6.16 4.04 29.23
CA THR A 111 5.47 4.16 30.51
C THR A 111 4.91 5.57 30.67
N GLY A 112 3.60 5.67 30.92
CA GLY A 112 2.89 6.94 31.10
C GLY A 112 2.20 7.47 29.83
N ASP A 113 1.36 8.50 29.99
CA ASP A 113 0.69 9.16 28.88
C ASP A 113 1.69 10.00 28.05
N ALA A 114 1.47 10.03 26.74
CA ALA A 114 2.27 10.87 25.85
C ALA A 114 2.15 12.35 26.29
N PRO A 115 3.27 13.10 26.32
CA PRO A 115 3.23 14.51 26.69
C PRO A 115 2.34 15.28 25.70
N LEU A 116 1.45 16.12 26.24
CA LEU A 116 0.66 17.02 25.42
C LEU A 116 1.60 17.94 24.61
N PRO A 117 1.37 18.11 23.30
CA PRO A 117 2.08 19.11 22.52
C PRO A 117 1.92 20.50 23.16
N SER A 118 2.91 21.37 22.96
CA SER A 118 2.76 22.79 23.27
C SER A 118 1.59 23.38 22.48
N GLU A 119 1.07 24.52 22.95
CA GLU A 119 0.09 25.29 22.18
C GLU A 119 0.62 25.57 20.77
N PHE A 120 -0.24 25.42 19.77
CA PHE A 120 0.12 25.73 18.40
C PHE A 120 0.18 27.25 18.23
N GLU A 121 1.21 27.75 17.57
CA GLU A 121 1.28 29.15 17.17
C GLU A 121 0.63 29.29 15.77
N TYR A 122 -0.44 30.08 15.67
CA TYR A 122 -1.10 30.34 14.40
C TYR A 122 -0.46 31.55 13.72
N HIS A 123 0.40 31.28 12.74
CA HIS A 123 0.83 32.33 11.82
C HIS A 123 -0.24 32.49 10.73
N SER A 124 -1.12 33.48 10.92
CA SER A 124 -1.97 33.96 9.84
C SER A 124 -1.17 35.00 9.07
N GLU A 125 -0.83 34.70 7.80
CA GLU A 125 -0.33 35.72 6.89
C GLU A 125 -1.47 36.72 6.67
N GLY A 126 -1.36 37.88 7.33
CA GLY A 126 -2.37 38.92 7.29
C GLY A 126 -2.62 39.37 5.86
N VAL A 127 -3.90 39.42 5.49
CA VAL A 127 -4.36 40.27 4.40
C VAL A 127 -3.99 41.70 4.77
N VAL A 128 -3.11 42.31 3.98
CA VAL A 128 -2.88 43.75 4.03
C VAL A 128 -4.20 44.39 3.57
N GLU A 129 -4.97 44.97 4.49
CA GLU A 129 -6.05 45.89 4.14
C GLU A 129 -5.43 47.27 3.83
N ASP A 130 -5.86 47.85 2.71
CA ASP A 130 -5.42 49.12 2.10
C ASP A 130 -5.44 50.34 3.05
#